data_AF-A0A9W6TME1-F1
#
_entry.id   AF-A0A9W6TME1-F1
#
_cell.length_a   1.000
_cell.length_b   1.000
_cell.length_c   1.000
_cell.angle_alpha   90.00
_cell.angle_beta   90.00
_cell.angle_gamma   90.00
#
_symmetry.space_group_name_H-M   'P 1'
#
loop_
_entity.id
_entity.type
_entity.pdbx_description
1 polymer ?
#
loop_
_entity_poly.entity_id
_entity_poly.type
_entity_poly.pdbx_seq_one_letter_code
_entity_poly.pdbx_strand_id
1 'polypeptide(L)'
;MSWNGAADSGDSEDDCDSPRRPSTMKAGSSVASPTRVRFIYEDEDAKARVCGNVQRLLNVVQKDPEAMTTNAQVARKVLKYRRVMGRLDDVDVEDPDFDASAFFGIEWCRVGAPSS
;
A
#
# COMPACT_ATOMS: atom_id res chain seq x y z
N MET A 1 -41.66 -4.09 -39.72
CA MET A 1 -41.64 -5.56 -39.59
C MET A 1 -41.45 -5.88 -38.11
N SER A 2 -42.50 -6.41 -37.49
CA SER A 2 -42.58 -6.71 -36.06
C SER A 2 -42.47 -8.23 -35.91
N TRP A 3 -41.61 -8.72 -35.03
CA TRP A 3 -41.58 -10.14 -34.67
C TRP A 3 -41.96 -10.29 -33.21
N ASN A 4 -43.15 -10.84 -33.01
CA ASN A 4 -43.59 -11.41 -31.74
C ASN A 4 -43.28 -12.91 -31.79
N GLY A 5 -42.66 -13.44 -30.74
CA GLY A 5 -42.43 -14.87 -30.55
C GLY A 5 -42.34 -15.19 -29.06
N ALA A 6 -43.48 -15.49 -28.45
CA ALA A 6 -43.61 -16.29 -27.22
C ALA A 6 -43.57 -17.79 -27.64
N ALA A 7 -43.25 -18.80 -26.84
CA ALA A 7 -42.90 -19.01 -25.44
C ALA A 7 -42.17 -20.38 -25.36
N ASP A 8 -41.37 -20.64 -24.33
CA ASP A 8 -41.32 -21.94 -23.64
C ASP A 8 -40.50 -21.79 -22.34
N SER A 9 -41.15 -21.75 -21.16
CA SER A 9 -41.27 -22.86 -20.21
C SER A 9 -39.97 -23.66 -20.01
N GLY A 10 -39.28 -23.37 -18.92
CA GLY A 10 -38.12 -24.11 -18.46
C GLY A 10 -37.80 -23.72 -17.04
N ASP A 11 -38.58 -24.25 -16.09
CA ASP A 11 -38.22 -24.30 -14.67
C ASP A 11 -36.87 -25.00 -14.54
N SER A 12 -35.86 -24.25 -14.11
CA SER A 12 -34.59 -24.79 -13.66
C SER A 12 -34.28 -24.13 -12.34
N GLU A 13 -34.87 -24.67 -11.28
CA GLU A 13 -34.45 -24.46 -9.90
C GLU A 13 -33.04 -25.06 -9.74
N ASP A 14 -32.03 -24.30 -10.15
CA ASP A 14 -30.65 -24.60 -9.80
C ASP A 14 -30.45 -24.13 -8.35
N ASP A 15 -30.70 -25.09 -7.44
CA ASP A 15 -30.38 -25.03 -6.02
C ASP A 15 -28.86 -24.86 -5.88
N CYS A 16 -28.39 -23.63 -6.06
CA CYS A 16 -27.03 -23.25 -5.76
C CYS A 16 -26.91 -23.15 -4.25
N ASP A 17 -26.70 -24.30 -3.60
CA ASP A 17 -26.15 -24.44 -2.26
C ASP A 17 -24.85 -23.64 -2.20
N SER A 18 -25.00 -22.37 -1.86
CA SER A 18 -23.92 -21.42 -1.74
C SER A 18 -23.25 -21.75 -0.41
N PRO A 19 -21.99 -22.19 -0.38
CA PRO A 19 -21.33 -22.41 0.89
C PRO A 19 -21.30 -21.07 1.62
N ARG A 20 -22.03 -21.00 2.75
CA ARG A 20 -22.06 -19.84 3.65
C ARG A 20 -20.62 -19.46 3.93
N ARG A 21 -20.17 -18.37 3.32
CA ARG A 21 -18.86 -17.80 3.62
C ARG A 21 -18.81 -17.60 5.14
N PRO A 22 -17.81 -18.15 5.83
CA PRO A 22 -17.68 -17.90 7.25
C PRO A 22 -17.63 -16.38 7.42
N SER A 23 -18.56 -15.87 8.23
CA SER A 23 -18.54 -14.50 8.69
C SER A 23 -17.18 -14.26 9.33
N THR A 24 -16.25 -13.69 8.57
CA THR A 24 -15.04 -13.15 9.12
C THR A 24 -15.49 -11.97 9.94
N MET A 25 -15.69 -12.21 11.23
CA MET A 25 -15.67 -11.19 12.25
C MET A 25 -14.60 -10.18 11.84
N LYS A 26 -15.02 -8.91 11.72
CA LYS A 26 -14.14 -7.77 11.45
C LYS A 26 -13.04 -7.82 12.49
N ALA A 27 -11.93 -8.47 12.13
CA ALA A 27 -10.75 -8.55 12.97
C ALA A 27 -10.41 -7.10 13.28
N GLY A 28 -10.39 -6.77 14.57
CA GLY A 28 -9.99 -5.45 15.04
C GLY A 28 -8.74 -5.05 14.26
N SER A 29 -8.73 -3.80 13.82
CA SER A 29 -7.59 -3.18 13.15
C SER A 29 -6.37 -3.29 14.05
N SER A 30 -5.69 -4.44 14.03
CA SER A 30 -4.31 -4.53 14.45
C SER A 30 -3.62 -3.61 13.46
N VAL A 31 -3.17 -2.45 13.93
CA VAL A 31 -2.21 -1.62 13.23
C VAL A 31 -1.06 -2.56 12.93
N ALA A 32 -1.07 -3.14 11.72
CA ALA A 32 -0.09 -4.13 11.33
C ALA A 32 1.25 -3.41 11.42
N SER A 33 2.09 -3.85 12.35
CA SER A 33 3.42 -3.28 12.52
C SER A 33 4.09 -3.33 11.13
N PRO A 34 4.64 -2.21 10.62
CA PRO A 34 5.16 -2.18 9.27
C PRO A 34 6.17 -3.31 9.09
N THR A 35 6.04 -4.06 7.98
CA THR A 35 6.96 -5.15 7.65
C THR A 35 8.37 -4.63 7.69
N ARG A 36 9.16 -5.12 8.66
CA ARG A 36 10.52 -4.65 8.87
C ARG A 36 11.45 -5.23 7.82
N VAL A 37 12.14 -4.38 7.08
CA VAL A 37 13.12 -4.77 6.07
C VAL A 37 14.48 -4.21 6.48
N ARG A 38 15.53 -5.05 6.47
CA ARG A 38 16.90 -4.62 6.80
C ARG A 38 17.67 -4.31 5.52
N PHE A 39 18.21 -3.11 5.43
CA PHE A 39 19.08 -2.68 4.32
C PHE A 39 20.52 -2.69 4.81
N ILE A 40 21.32 -3.57 4.22
CA ILE A 40 22.76 -3.63 4.48
C ILE A 40 23.45 -2.65 3.52
N TYR A 41 24.27 -1.76 4.06
CA TYR A 41 24.91 -0.71 3.26
C TYR A 41 26.35 -0.44 3.70
N GLU A 42 27.19 -0.01 2.78
CA GLU A 42 28.57 0.41 3.04
C GLU A 42 28.77 1.89 2.72
N ASP A 43 28.23 2.33 1.57
CA ASP A 43 28.27 3.71 1.10
C ASP A 43 27.16 4.57 1.75
N GLU A 44 27.57 5.58 2.53
CA GLU A 44 26.64 6.55 3.14
C GLU A 44 25.93 7.41 2.08
N ASP A 45 26.57 7.69 0.94
CA ASP A 45 25.94 8.47 -0.13
C ASP A 45 24.84 7.65 -0.80
N ALA A 46 25.02 6.34 -0.95
CA ALA A 46 23.97 5.44 -1.43
C ALA A 46 22.77 5.42 -0.48
N LYS A 47 23.01 5.31 0.83
CA LYS A 47 21.96 5.41 1.84
C LYS A 47 21.23 6.75 1.75
N ALA A 48 21.96 7.87 1.69
CA ALA A 48 21.38 9.20 1.56
C ALA A 48 20.51 9.36 0.30
N ARG A 49 20.95 8.83 -0.85
CA ARG A 49 20.15 8.82 -2.08
C ARG A 49 18.85 8.05 -1.93
N VAL A 50 18.89 6.88 -1.29
CA VAL A 50 17.69 6.08 -1.04
C VAL A 50 16.74 6.83 -0.11
N CYS A 51 17.22 7.37 1.01
CA CYS A 51 16.40 8.18 1.92
C CYS A 51 15.74 9.36 1.18
N GLY A 52 16.51 10.10 0.38
CA GLY A 52 15.99 11.21 -0.42
C GLY A 52 14.94 10.77 -1.44
N ASN A 53 15.11 9.61 -2.09
CA ASN A 53 14.11 9.07 -3.02
C ASN A 53 12.81 8.68 -2.31
N VAL A 54 12.92 8.07 -1.13
CA VAL A 54 11.75 7.69 -0.31
C VAL A 54 10.98 8.93 0.14
N GLN A 55 11.68 9.99 0.57
CA GLN A 55 11.02 11.24 0.95
C GLN A 55 10.36 11.94 -0.24
N ARG A 56 11.00 11.94 -1.42
CA ARG A 56 10.38 12.45 -2.66
C ARG A 56 9.12 11.66 -3.03
N LEU A 57 9.13 10.33 -2.86
CA LEU A 57 7.95 9.48 -3.12
C LEU A 57 6.75 9.92 -2.28
N LEU A 58 6.97 10.18 -0.99
CA LEU A 58 5.92 10.64 -0.08
C LEU A 58 5.45 12.07 -0.43
N ASN A 59 6.38 12.97 -0.69
CA ASN A 59 6.09 14.34 -1.11
C ASN A 59 5.25 14.42 -2.39
N VAL A 60 5.50 13.54 -3.37
CA VAL A 60 4.70 13.50 -4.61
C VAL A 60 3.23 13.19 -4.30
N VAL A 61 2.96 12.28 -3.37
CA VAL A 61 1.58 11.91 -3.01
C VAL A 61 0.87 13.02 -2.23
N GLN A 62 1.58 13.74 -1.36
CA GLN A 62 0.99 14.86 -0.62
C GLN A 62 0.73 16.09 -1.50
N LYS A 63 1.62 16.37 -2.47
CA LYS A 63 1.48 17.52 -3.38
C LYS A 63 0.45 17.30 -4.49
N ASP A 64 0.17 16.05 -4.85
CA ASP A 64 -0.82 15.67 -5.85
C ASP A 64 -1.75 14.57 -5.29
N PRO A 65 -2.61 14.92 -4.30
CA PRO A 65 -3.46 13.95 -3.59
C PRO A 65 -4.53 13.32 -4.50
N GLU A 66 -4.92 14.02 -5.56
CA GLU A 66 -5.86 13.53 -6.57
C GLU A 66 -5.19 12.59 -7.59
N ALA A 67 -3.86 12.51 -7.59
CA ALA A 67 -3.06 11.70 -8.50
C ALA A 67 -3.31 12.05 -9.97
N MET A 68 -3.24 13.35 -10.29
CA MET A 68 -3.41 13.88 -11.65
C MET A 68 -2.22 13.56 -12.55
N THR A 69 -1.02 13.48 -11.97
CA THR A 69 0.21 13.12 -12.70
C THR A 69 0.48 11.61 -12.68
N THR A 70 1.09 11.09 -13.74
CA THR A 70 1.54 9.68 -13.80
C THR A 70 2.43 9.31 -12.62
N ASN A 71 3.31 10.23 -12.19
CA ASN A 71 4.18 10.02 -11.04
C ASN A 71 3.39 9.86 -9.74
N ALA A 72 2.37 10.70 -9.51
CA ALA A 72 1.50 10.57 -8.35
C ALA A 72 0.66 9.29 -8.38
N GLN A 73 0.18 8.87 -9.55
CA GLN A 73 -0.53 7.60 -9.70
C GLN A 73 0.36 6.41 -9.33
N VAL A 74 1.60 6.38 -9.83
CA VAL A 74 2.58 5.33 -9.51
C VAL A 74 2.92 5.37 -8.02
N ALA A 75 3.22 6.54 -7.47
CA ALA A 75 3.57 6.70 -6.07
C ALA A 75 2.44 6.20 -5.16
N ARG A 76 1.21 6.64 -5.41
CA ARG A 76 0.03 6.21 -4.65
C ARG A 76 -0.20 4.71 -4.77
N LYS A 77 0.05 4.10 -5.94
CA LYS A 77 -0.01 2.64 -6.11
C LYS A 77 1.03 1.91 -5.26
N VAL A 78 2.26 2.40 -5.21
CA VAL A 78 3.33 1.84 -4.36
C VAL A 78 2.94 1.89 -2.88
N LEU A 79 2.45 3.04 -2.42
CA LEU A 79 2.05 3.21 -1.01
C LEU A 79 0.84 2.32 -0.63
N LYS A 80 -0.12 2.15 -1.55
CA LYS A 80 -1.24 1.22 -1.37
C LYS A 80 -0.75 -0.22 -1.23
N TYR A 81 0.16 -0.66 -2.09
CA TYR A 81 0.73 -2.01 -2.03
C TYR A 81 1.48 -2.27 -0.72
N ARG A 82 2.21 -1.26 -0.22
CA ARG A 82 2.90 -1.30 1.08
C ARG A 82 1.98 -1.12 2.29
N ARG A 83 0.67 -0.86 2.08
CA ARG A 83 -0.33 -0.62 3.12
C ARG A 83 0.03 0.54 4.07
N VAL A 84 0.73 1.55 3.55
CA VAL A 84 1.14 2.74 4.33
C VAL A 84 0.30 3.98 4.04
N MET A 85 -0.57 3.94 3.03
CA MET A 85 -1.44 5.09 2.67
C MET A 85 -2.25 5.61 3.87
N GLY A 86 -2.90 4.73 4.63
CA GLY A 86 -3.72 5.17 5.77
C GLY A 86 -2.92 5.80 6.91
N ARG A 87 -1.61 5.58 6.98
CA ARG A 87 -0.72 6.24 7.95
C ARG A 87 -0.16 7.55 7.43
N LEU A 88 -0.19 7.76 6.10
CA LEU A 88 0.37 8.96 5.47
C LEU A 88 -0.49 10.19 5.76
N ASP A 89 -1.81 10.00 5.92
CA ASP A 89 -2.76 11.09 6.19
C ASP A 89 -2.55 11.72 7.59
N ASP A 90 -1.89 11.01 8.51
CA ASP A 90 -1.66 11.41 9.90
C ASP A 90 -0.22 11.93 10.17
N VAL A 91 0.63 12.02 9.14
CA VAL A 91 2.04 12.43 9.30
C VAL A 91 2.39 13.61 8.41
N ASP A 92 3.18 14.53 8.96
CA ASP A 92 3.82 15.59 8.19
C ASP A 92 5.16 15.07 7.64
N VAL A 93 5.29 15.04 6.31
CA VAL A 93 6.50 14.55 5.62
C VAL A 93 7.51 15.68 5.42
N GLU A 94 7.07 16.94 5.56
CA GLU A 94 7.94 18.12 5.48
C GLU A 94 8.61 18.44 6.83
N ASP A 95 8.20 17.76 7.91
CA ASP A 95 8.87 17.83 9.21
C ASP A 95 10.34 17.36 9.09
N PRO A 96 11.33 18.18 9.49
CA PRO A 96 12.74 17.79 9.45
C PRO A 96 13.09 16.57 10.32
N ASP A 97 12.29 16.29 11.36
CA ASP A 97 12.48 15.16 12.25
C ASP A 97 11.75 13.90 11.77
N PHE A 98 11.00 13.97 10.66
CA PHE A 98 10.30 12.83 10.08
C PHE A 98 11.28 11.81 9.46
N ASP A 99 11.37 10.63 10.07
CA ASP A 99 12.14 9.51 9.53
C ASP A 99 11.32 8.70 8.51
N ALA A 100 11.49 9.05 7.24
CA ALA A 100 10.87 8.34 6.12
C ALA A 100 11.27 6.85 6.07
N SER A 101 12.49 6.48 6.48
CA SER A 101 12.91 5.08 6.50
C SER A 101 12.14 4.28 7.55
N ALA A 102 12.06 4.81 8.77
CA ALA A 102 11.27 4.22 9.84
C ALA A 102 9.79 4.14 9.50
N PHE A 103 9.23 5.13 8.79
CA PHE A 103 7.86 5.09 8.29
C PHE A 103 7.58 3.85 7.43
N PHE A 104 8.52 3.47 6.56
CA PHE A 104 8.45 2.26 5.74
C PHE A 104 8.91 0.98 6.46
N GLY A 105 9.34 1.06 7.73
CA GLY A 105 9.87 -0.07 8.49
C GLY A 105 11.27 -0.50 8.02
N ILE A 106 12.05 0.41 7.44
CA ILE A 106 13.42 0.13 6.99
C ILE A 106 14.37 0.30 8.17
N GLU A 107 15.13 -0.75 8.46
CA GLU A 107 16.25 -0.73 9.39
C GLU A 107 17.55 -0.69 8.59
N TRP A 108 18.40 0.30 8.86
CA TRP A 108 19.68 0.46 8.19
C TRP A 108 20.80 -0.23 8.98
N CYS A 109 21.52 -1.13 8.34
CA CYS A 109 22.62 -1.88 8.94
C CYS A 109 23.91 -1.60 8.16
N ARG A 110 24.87 -0.93 8.78
CA ARG A 110 26.16 -0.69 8.13
C ARG A 110 26.99 -1.96 8.11
N VAL A 111 27.64 -2.27 6.99
CA VAL A 111 28.57 -3.40 6.89
C VAL A 111 29.67 -3.24 7.94
N GLY A 112 29.91 -4.31 8.71
CA GLY A 112 30.92 -4.31 9.77
C GLY A 112 30.53 -3.58 11.06
N ALA A 113 29.32 -3.01 11.15
CA ALA A 113 28.80 -2.59 12.44
C ALA A 113 28.52 -3.83 13.31
N PRO A 114 28.92 -3.85 14.60
CA PRO A 114 28.57 -4.94 15.48
C PRO A 114 27.04 -5.05 15.54
N SER A 115 26.52 -6.28 15.39
CA SER A 115 25.11 -6.54 15.67
C SER A 115 24.88 -6.36 17.17
N SER A 116 24.12 -5.34 17.55
CA SER A 116 23.65 -5.14 18.93
C SER A 116 22.72 -6.25 19.39
#